data_AF-A0A8C7E5Y5-F1
#
_entry.id   AF-A0A8C7E5Y5-F1
#
_cell.length_a   1.000
_cell.length_b   1.000
_cell.length_c   1.000
_cell.angle_alpha   90.00
_cell.angle_beta   90.00
_cell.angle_gamma   90.00
#
_symmetry.space_group_name_H-M   'P 1'
#
loop_
_entity.id
_entity.type
_entity.pdbx_description
1 polymer ?
#
loop_
_entity_poly.entity_id
_entity_poly.type
_entity_poly.pdbx_seq_one_letter_code
_entity_poly.pdbx_strand_id
1 'polypeptide(L)'
;MCLNIPVIPDLEEVQEEDFAMQVAAPPSVQVNRVLTYRDLDNDLMKYAAFQTLDGEIDLKLLSKVLAPEQEVREDDVIWDWNHLYTEVASDLLSEWDSGQSEKEENLMNKNA
;
A
#
# COMPACT_ATOMS: atom_id res chain seq x y z
N MET A 1 -24.01 23.14 14.64
CA MET A 1 -23.87 23.71 13.29
C MET A 1 -23.63 22.55 12.35
N CYS A 2 -24.62 22.21 11.54
CA CYS A 2 -24.56 21.05 10.64
C CYS A 2 -23.50 21.28 9.56
N LEU A 3 -22.75 20.23 9.26
CA LEU A 3 -21.66 20.16 8.28
C LEU A 3 -22.09 20.77 6.94
N ASN A 4 -21.44 21.87 6.55
CA ASN A 4 -21.53 22.45 5.21
C ASN A 4 -20.63 21.61 4.29
N ILE A 5 -21.10 20.42 3.92
CA ILE A 5 -20.50 19.64 2.84
C ILE A 5 -21.13 20.18 1.56
N PRO A 6 -20.33 20.70 0.61
CA PRO A 6 -20.86 21.13 -0.67
C PRO A 6 -21.50 19.93 -1.37
N VAL A 7 -22.76 20.06 -1.74
CA VAL A 7 -23.48 19.05 -2.52
C VAL A 7 -22.83 18.98 -3.89
N ILE A 8 -22.44 17.78 -4.30
CA ILE A 8 -21.95 17.53 -5.66
C ILE A 8 -23.14 17.78 -6.60
N PRO A 9 -23.03 18.71 -7.56
CA PRO A 9 -24.11 18.99 -8.50
C PRO A 9 -24.35 17.79 -9.43
N ASP A 10 -25.60 17.65 -9.87
CA ASP A 10 -25.99 16.58 -10.78
C ASP A 10 -25.32 16.79 -12.15
N LEU A 11 -24.95 15.68 -12.80
CA LEU A 11 -24.19 15.70 -14.07
C LEU A 11 -24.89 16.44 -15.21
N GLU A 12 -26.22 16.60 -15.13
CA GLU A 12 -27.04 17.32 -16.11
C GLU A 12 -27.02 18.85 -15.92
N GLU A 13 -26.63 19.34 -14.73
CA GLU A 13 -26.47 20.77 -14.41
C GLU A 13 -25.04 21.28 -14.63
N VAL A 14 -24.09 20.37 -14.86
CA VAL A 14 -22.75 20.72 -15.32
C VAL A 14 -22.89 21.23 -16.74
N GLN A 15 -22.78 22.56 -16.93
CA GLN A 15 -22.51 23.11 -18.25
C GLN A 15 -21.32 22.32 -18.82
N GLU A 16 -21.46 21.75 -20.01
CA GLU A 16 -20.34 21.17 -20.78
C GLU A 16 -19.34 22.31 -21.10
N GLU A 17 -18.67 22.82 -20.09
CA GLU A 17 -17.44 23.56 -20.24
C GLU A 17 -16.42 22.53 -20.70
N ASP A 18 -15.90 22.74 -21.92
CA ASP A 18 -14.85 21.94 -22.55
C ASP A 18 -13.56 22.01 -21.69
N PHE A 19 -13.52 21.31 -20.56
CA PHE A 19 -12.35 21.14 -19.70
C PHE A 19 -11.21 20.41 -20.43
N ALA A 20 -11.49 19.81 -21.58
CA ALA A 20 -10.50 19.18 -22.45
C ALA A 20 -9.40 20.15 -22.92
N MET A 21 -9.65 21.47 -22.95
CA MET A 21 -8.70 22.46 -23.45
C MET A 21 -7.69 22.97 -22.41
N GLN A 22 -7.86 22.65 -21.12
CA GLN A 22 -6.93 23.04 -20.03
C GLN A 22 -5.95 21.93 -19.63
N VAL A 23 -6.06 20.75 -20.23
CA VAL A 23 -5.09 19.68 -20.00
C VAL A 23 -3.82 20.04 -20.77
N ALA A 24 -2.70 20.24 -20.06
CA ALA A 24 -1.41 20.42 -20.70
C ALA A 24 -1.17 19.26 -21.68
N ALA A 25 -0.68 19.57 -22.89
CA ALA A 25 -0.35 18.54 -23.85
C ALA A 25 0.63 17.55 -23.21
N PRO A 26 0.39 16.23 -23.32
CA PRO A 26 1.28 15.24 -22.75
C PRO A 26 2.69 15.45 -23.32
N PRO A 27 3.74 15.38 -22.48
CA PRO A 27 5.10 15.56 -22.97
C PRO A 27 5.36 14.52 -24.06
N SER A 28 5.81 14.97 -25.23
CA SER A 28 6.18 14.09 -26.35
C SER A 28 7.54 13.46 -26.07
N VAL A 29 7.59 12.59 -25.06
CA VAL A 29 8.73 11.74 -24.77
C VAL A 29 8.63 10.53 -25.71
N GLN A 30 9.41 10.54 -26.78
CA GLN A 30 9.62 9.37 -27.65
C GLN A 30 10.47 8.33 -26.91
N VAL A 31 9.91 7.72 -25.87
CA VAL A 31 10.51 6.53 -25.25
C VAL A 31 9.49 5.41 -25.36
N ASN A 32 9.26 4.97 -26.59
CA ASN A 32 8.59 3.71 -26.86
C ASN A 32 9.60 2.57 -26.60
N ARG A 33 9.97 2.40 -25.33
CA ARG A 33 10.50 1.12 -24.85
C ARG A 33 9.36 0.47 -24.10
N VAL A 34 8.48 -0.18 -24.85
CA VAL A 34 7.54 -1.15 -24.26
C VAL A 34 8.41 -2.27 -23.72
N LEU A 35 8.78 -2.15 -22.45
CA LEU A 35 9.44 -3.21 -21.70
C LEU A 35 8.46 -4.37 -21.68
N THR A 36 8.90 -5.55 -22.10
CA THR A 36 8.03 -6.72 -22.02
C THR A 36 7.85 -7.07 -20.54
N TYR A 37 6.73 -7.71 -20.18
CA TYR A 37 6.53 -8.21 -18.81
C TYR A 37 7.72 -9.03 -18.31
N ARG A 38 8.39 -9.75 -19.21
CA ARG A 38 9.59 -10.52 -18.92
C ARG A 38 10.80 -9.63 -18.61
N ASP A 39 10.95 -8.49 -19.27
CA ASP A 39 12.05 -7.56 -19.01
C ASP A 39 11.84 -6.85 -17.67
N LEU A 40 10.58 -6.48 -17.35
CA LEU A 40 10.20 -5.96 -16.04
C LEU A 40 10.41 -6.99 -14.92
N ASP A 41 10.06 -8.25 -15.16
CA ASP A 41 10.29 -9.37 -14.22
C ASP A 41 11.79 -9.66 -14.02
N ASN A 42 12.60 -9.55 -15.07
CA ASN A 42 14.06 -9.69 -14.95
C ASN A 42 14.72 -8.54 -14.18
N ASP A 43 14.22 -7.32 -14.34
CA ASP A 43 14.66 -6.18 -13.52
C ASP A 43 14.13 -6.31 -12.08
N LEU A 44 12.94 -6.91 -11.90
CA LEU A 44 12.37 -7.22 -10.59
C LEU A 44 13.26 -8.21 -9.81
N MET A 45 13.69 -9.28 -10.48
CA MET A 45 14.55 -10.34 -9.94
C MET A 45 15.97 -9.84 -9.61
N LYS A 46 16.41 -8.76 -10.24
CA LYS A 46 17.67 -8.09 -9.92
C LYS A 46 17.41 -6.97 -8.92
N TYR A 47 17.25 -7.35 -7.65
CA TYR A 47 17.20 -6.48 -6.47
C TYR A 47 18.19 -5.28 -6.44
N ALA A 48 19.23 -5.29 -7.28
CA ALA A 48 20.16 -4.18 -7.48
C ALA A 48 19.59 -3.00 -8.30
N ALA A 49 18.64 -3.24 -9.22
CA ALA A 49 18.05 -2.18 -10.03
C ALA A 49 17.10 -1.27 -9.23
N PHE A 50 16.47 -1.78 -8.17
CA PHE A 50 15.64 -0.99 -7.26
C PHE A 50 16.39 -0.17 -6.24
N GLN A 51 17.73 -0.24 -6.20
CA GLN A 51 18.50 0.57 -5.27
C GLN A 51 18.70 1.99 -5.80
N THR A 52 18.53 2.21 -7.11
CA THR A 52 18.69 3.55 -7.70
C THR A 52 17.76 3.71 -8.90
N LEU A 53 16.71 4.53 -8.77
CA LEU A 53 15.81 4.88 -9.87
C LEU A 53 16.43 6.05 -10.66
N ASP A 54 16.52 5.90 -11.99
CA ASP A 54 17.10 6.88 -12.93
C ASP A 54 18.53 7.35 -12.62
N GLY A 55 19.27 6.63 -11.77
CA GLY A 55 20.64 6.96 -11.39
C GLY A 55 20.79 8.11 -10.38
N GLU A 56 19.70 8.77 -10.00
CA GLU A 56 19.70 9.93 -9.10
C GLU A 56 18.93 9.69 -7.80
N ILE A 57 17.95 8.78 -7.81
CA ILE A 57 17.06 8.54 -6.67
C ILE A 57 17.52 7.28 -5.93
N ASP A 58 18.13 7.44 -4.75
CA ASP A 58 18.53 6.33 -3.90
C ASP A 58 17.31 5.71 -3.19
N LEU A 59 17.03 4.45 -3.54
CA LEU A 59 15.94 3.66 -2.99
C LEU A 59 16.44 2.58 -2.03
N LYS A 60 17.75 2.51 -1.73
CA LYS A 60 18.35 1.48 -0.85
C LYS A 60 17.72 1.39 0.54
N LEU A 61 17.29 2.51 1.10
CA LEU A 61 16.66 2.51 2.42
C LEU A 61 15.29 1.83 2.36
N LEU A 62 14.51 2.12 1.31
CA LEU A 62 13.21 1.53 1.06
C LEU A 62 13.35 0.05 0.70
N SER A 63 14.33 -0.30 -0.13
CA SER A 63 14.55 -1.69 -0.57
C SER A 63 14.98 -2.63 0.56
N LYS A 64 15.55 -2.11 1.65
CA LYS A 64 15.96 -2.90 2.82
C LYS A 64 14.81 -3.39 3.68
N VAL A 65 13.66 -2.72 3.59
CA VAL A 65 12.47 -3.03 4.39
C VAL A 65 11.37 -3.69 3.57
N LEU A 66 11.66 -4.06 2.32
CA LEU A 66 10.72 -4.79 1.48
C LEU A 66 10.65 -6.25 1.94
N ALA A 67 9.44 -6.75 2.13
CA ALA A 67 9.18 -8.17 2.28
C ALA A 67 9.27 -8.87 0.92
N PRO A 68 9.74 -10.14 0.86
CA PRO A 68 9.74 -10.92 -0.36
C PRO A 68 8.30 -11.16 -0.85
N GLU A 69 8.12 -11.28 -2.17
CA GLU A 69 6.79 -11.43 -2.79
C GLU A 69 5.99 -12.59 -2.17
N GLN A 70 6.67 -13.69 -1.86
CA GLN A 70 6.05 -14.90 -1.31
C GLN A 70 5.45 -14.68 0.09
N GLU A 71 5.94 -13.69 0.84
CA GLU A 71 5.42 -13.35 2.19
C GLU A 71 4.22 -12.39 2.11
N VAL A 72 4.06 -11.65 1.00
CA VAL A 72 2.97 -10.67 0.81
C VAL A 72 1.91 -11.12 -0.20
N ARG A 73 2.15 -12.25 -0.88
CA ARG A 73 1.22 -12.77 -1.87
C ARG A 73 0.02 -13.40 -1.16
N GLU A 74 -1.12 -12.78 -1.35
CA GLU A 74 -2.42 -13.27 -0.89
C GLU A 74 -3.14 -14.02 -2.02
N ASP A 75 -3.94 -15.02 -1.65
CA ASP A 75 -4.79 -15.72 -2.61
C ASP A 75 -5.98 -14.84 -3.00
N ASP A 76 -6.34 -14.85 -4.29
CA ASP A 76 -7.52 -14.12 -4.79
C ASP A 76 -8.79 -14.89 -4.40
N VAL A 77 -9.30 -14.59 -3.22
CA VAL A 77 -10.48 -15.23 -2.61
C VAL A 77 -11.53 -14.20 -2.23
N ILE A 78 -12.80 -14.60 -2.30
CA ILE A 78 -13.90 -13.75 -1.85
C ILE A 78 -13.83 -13.63 -0.33
N TRP A 79 -13.86 -12.39 0.16
CA TRP A 79 -13.83 -12.09 1.59
C TRP A 79 -15.14 -12.44 2.28
N ASP A 80 -15.09 -13.28 3.32
CA ASP A 80 -16.17 -13.43 4.29
C ASP A 80 -15.90 -12.50 5.48
N TRP A 81 -16.69 -11.44 5.57
CA TRP A 81 -16.53 -10.41 6.60
C TRP A 81 -16.66 -10.98 8.02
N ASN A 82 -17.56 -11.94 8.26
CA ASN A 82 -17.73 -12.52 9.59
C ASN A 82 -16.50 -13.35 9.99
N HIS A 83 -15.93 -14.07 9.04
CA HIS A 83 -14.74 -14.87 9.26
C HIS A 83 -13.52 -13.97 9.54
N LEU A 84 -13.24 -13.02 8.64
CA LEU A 84 -12.14 -12.06 8.75
C LEU A 84 -12.19 -11.28 10.07
N TYR A 85 -13.37 -10.78 10.44
CA TYR A 85 -13.52 -10.04 11.69
C TYR A 85 -13.23 -10.91 12.91
N THR A 86 -13.71 -12.15 12.92
CA THR A 86 -13.50 -13.07 14.04
C THR A 86 -12.02 -13.42 14.18
N GLU A 87 -11.34 -13.67 13.07
CA GLU A 87 -9.90 -13.97 13.02
C GLU A 87 -9.09 -12.78 13.56
N VAL A 88 -9.26 -11.59 12.97
CA VAL A 88 -8.54 -10.38 13.39
C VAL A 88 -8.82 -10.03 14.86
N ALA A 89 -10.08 -10.14 15.31
CA ALA A 89 -10.42 -9.86 16.70
C ALA A 89 -9.78 -10.88 17.67
N SER A 90 -9.69 -12.15 17.27
CA SER A 90 -9.05 -13.21 18.06
C SER A 90 -7.55 -12.97 18.16
N ASP A 91 -6.89 -12.63 17.05
CA ASP A 91 -5.45 -12.36 17.02
C ASP A 91 -5.09 -11.15 17.90
N LEU A 92 -5.82 -10.05 17.76
CA LEU A 92 -5.63 -8.85 18.61
C LEU A 92 -5.82 -9.16 20.09
N LEU A 93 -6.81 -9.98 20.44
CA LEU A 93 -7.05 -10.38 21.83
C LEU A 93 -5.93 -11.27 22.37
N SER A 94 -5.47 -12.24 21.57
CA SER A 94 -4.36 -13.13 21.92
C SER A 94 -3.05 -12.36 22.12
N GLU A 95 -2.75 -11.39 21.25
CA GLU A 95 -1.58 -10.52 21.39
C GLU A 95 -1.65 -9.67 22.66
N TRP A 96 -2.84 -9.14 22.97
CA TRP A 96 -3.06 -8.35 24.18
C TRP A 96 -2.83 -9.18 25.45
N ASP A 97 -3.43 -10.37 25.53
CA ASP A 97 -3.30 -11.28 26.66
C ASP A 97 -1.85 -11.73 26.86
N SER A 98 -1.15 -12.05 25.77
CA SER A 98 0.28 -12.43 25.80
C SER A 98 1.14 -11.28 26.32
N GLY A 99 0.92 -10.06 25.82
CA GLY A 99 1.64 -8.87 26.27
C GLY A 99 1.34 -8.44 27.71
N GLN A 100 0.20 -8.87 28.29
CA GLN A 100 -0.09 -8.69 29.72
C GLN A 100 0.67 -9.71 30.57
N SER A 101 0.68 -10.98 30.16
CA SER A 101 1.38 -12.05 30.86
C SER A 101 2.89 -11.78 30.96
N GLU A 102 3.51 -11.30 29.88
CA GLU A 102 4.94 -10.91 29.86
C GLU A 102 5.25 -9.73 30.80
N LYS A 103 4.30 -8.80 30.97
CA LYS A 103 4.44 -7.66 31.89
C LYS A 103 4.33 -8.11 33.35
N GLU A 104 3.39 -8.99 33.65
CA GLU A 104 3.20 -9.54 35.00
C GLU A 104 4.39 -10.42 35.42
N GLU A 105 4.90 -11.27 34.53
CA GLU A 105 6.10 -12.08 34.77
C GLU A 105 7.34 -11.19 35.02
N ASN A 106 7.53 -10.15 34.21
CA ASN A 106 8.61 -9.18 34.42
C ASN A 106 8.46 -8.40 35.74
N LEU A 107 7.24 -8.12 36.20
CA LEU A 107 7.01 -7.48 37.50
C LEU A 107 7.35 -8.43 38.65
N MET A 108 7.01 -9.71 38.53
CA MET A 108 7.31 -10.72 39.55
C MET A 108 8.82 -10.96 39.68
N ASN A 109 9.54 -10.97 38.56
CA ASN A 109 10.99 -11.19 38.50
C ASN A 109 11.83 -9.99 38.97
N LYS A 110 11.27 -8.77 39.02
CA LYS A 110 11.95 -7.56 39.52
C LYS A 110 11.83 -7.38 41.04
N ASN A 111 10.95 -8.14 41.68
CA ASN A 111 10.67 -8.06 43.12
C ASN A 111 11.24 -9.26 43.92
N ALA A 112 12.05 -10.11 43.28
CA ALA A 112 12.79 -11.22 43.88
C ALA A 112 14.30 -10.88 43.92
#